data_AF-A0A950K519-F1
#
_entry.id   AF-A0A950K519-F1
#
_cell.length_a   1.000
_cell.length_b   1.000
_cell.length_c   1.000
_cell.angle_alpha   90.00
_cell.angle_beta   90.00
_cell.angle_gamma   90.00
#
_symmetry.space_group_name_H-M   'P 1'
#
loop_
_entity.id
_entity.type
_entity.pdbx_description
1 polymer ?
#
loop_
_entity_poly.entity_id
_entity_poly.type
_entity_poly.pdbx_seq_one_letter_code
_entity_poly.pdbx_strand_id
1 'polypeptide(L)'
;RREPDYGNSKYWFRRVESHPLFPQLRAAALELLSEAPATDRYRKALEKNAEWDPYRMIDWCSEAAEEREVAFLRALQAIEIQGLTYYWLDRAGLPRP
;
A
#
# COMPACT_ATOMS: atom_id res chain seq x y z
N ARG A 1 6.59 5.82 -3.69
CA ARG A 1 6.36 5.46 -2.26
C ARG A 1 7.65 5.25 -1.48
N ARG A 2 8.59 4.40 -1.97
CA ARG A 2 9.86 4.08 -1.26
C ARG A 2 11.12 4.70 -1.88
N GLU A 3 10.99 5.40 -3.00
CA GLU A 3 12.01 6.35 -3.44
C GLU A 3 12.04 7.50 -2.42
N PRO A 4 13.24 7.96 -1.96
CA PRO A 4 13.37 8.98 -0.93
C PRO A 4 12.99 10.40 -1.41
N ASP A 5 12.04 10.50 -2.33
CA ASP A 5 11.33 11.70 -2.75
C ASP A 5 9.84 11.56 -2.38
N TYR A 6 9.60 11.60 -1.07
CA TYR A 6 8.26 11.46 -0.50
C TYR A 6 7.35 12.65 -0.87
N GLY A 7 7.92 13.84 -1.07
CA GLY A 7 7.19 15.04 -1.50
C GLY A 7 6.60 14.86 -2.89
N ASN A 8 7.39 14.42 -3.86
CA ASN A 8 6.92 14.10 -5.20
C ASN A 8 5.90 12.95 -5.19
N SER A 9 6.12 11.91 -4.36
CA SER A 9 5.14 10.83 -4.18
C SER A 9 3.77 11.37 -3.74
N LYS A 10 3.72 12.21 -2.68
CA LYS A 10 2.47 12.80 -2.19
C LYS A 10 1.81 13.70 -3.24
N TYR A 11 2.60 14.44 -4.00
CA TYR A 11 2.10 15.28 -5.10
C TYR A 11 1.34 14.46 -6.15
N TRP A 12 1.88 13.31 -6.59
CA TRP A 12 1.20 12.45 -7.55
C TRP A 12 -0.03 11.78 -6.96
N PHE A 13 0.03 11.32 -5.72
CA PHE A 13 -1.14 10.74 -5.05
C PHE A 13 -2.26 11.75 -4.78
N ARG A 14 -1.98 13.06 -4.74
CA ARG A 14 -3.03 14.09 -4.72
C ARG A 14 -3.87 14.15 -5.98
N ARG A 15 -3.31 13.68 -7.10
CA ARG A 15 -4.03 13.60 -8.37
C ARG A 15 -4.74 12.25 -8.54
N VAL A 16 -4.37 11.27 -7.72
CA VAL A 16 -5.07 9.97 -7.64
C VAL A 16 -6.22 10.17 -6.67
N GLU A 17 -7.44 10.20 -7.19
CA GLU A 17 -8.65 10.17 -6.37
C GLU A 17 -8.83 8.77 -5.74
N SER A 18 -10.06 8.34 -5.49
CA SER A 18 -10.30 6.98 -4.99
C SER A 18 -10.05 5.94 -6.10
N HIS A 19 -9.03 5.10 -5.92
CA HIS A 19 -8.74 4.01 -6.84
C HIS A 19 -9.48 2.73 -6.43
N PRO A 20 -10.09 1.95 -7.35
CA PRO A 20 -10.82 0.71 -7.01
C PRO A 20 -10.00 -0.37 -6.28
N LEU A 21 -8.66 -0.28 -6.35
CA LEU A 21 -7.73 -1.17 -5.66
C LEU A 21 -7.67 -0.92 -4.14
N PHE A 22 -8.03 0.27 -3.68
CA PHE A 22 -7.84 0.70 -2.29
C PHE A 22 -8.47 -0.24 -1.24
N PRO A 23 -9.72 -0.72 -1.39
CA PRO A 23 -10.29 -1.69 -0.45
C PRO A 23 -9.52 -3.02 -0.41
N GLN A 24 -9.05 -3.49 -1.57
CA GLN A 24 -8.30 -4.74 -1.70
C GLN A 24 -6.91 -4.60 -1.05
N LEU A 25 -6.26 -3.45 -1.25
CA LEU A 25 -4.96 -3.17 -0.65
C LEU A 25 -5.04 -3.07 0.88
N ARG A 26 -6.12 -2.50 1.42
CA ARG A 26 -6.40 -2.49 2.86
C ARG A 26 -6.57 -3.91 3.42
N ALA A 27 -7.34 -4.74 2.74
CA ALA A 27 -7.57 -6.13 3.15
C ALA A 27 -6.24 -6.93 3.15
N ALA A 28 -5.46 -6.83 2.08
CA ALA A 28 -4.16 -7.47 1.98
C ALA A 28 -3.18 -6.99 3.06
N ALA A 29 -3.20 -5.69 3.41
CA ALA A 29 -2.39 -5.18 4.51
C ALA A 29 -2.77 -5.84 5.85
N LEU A 30 -4.07 -5.98 6.15
CA LEU A 30 -4.53 -6.63 7.39
C LEU A 30 -4.16 -8.12 7.45
N GLU A 31 -4.23 -8.81 6.31
CA GLU A 31 -3.83 -10.21 6.15
C GLU A 31 -2.32 -10.39 6.40
N LEU A 32 -1.47 -9.60 5.73
CA LEU A 32 -0.01 -9.60 5.95
C LEU A 32 0.36 -9.35 7.42
N LEU A 33 -0.36 -8.44 8.09
CA LEU A 33 -0.14 -8.14 9.50
C LEU A 33 -0.59 -9.28 10.43
N SER A 34 -1.47 -10.17 9.97
CA SER A 34 -1.93 -11.33 10.76
C SER A 34 -0.89 -12.45 10.79
N GLU A 35 -0.11 -12.58 9.72
CA GLU A 35 0.95 -13.58 9.58
C GLU A 35 2.26 -13.17 10.27
N ALA A 36 2.48 -11.87 10.50
CA ALA A 36 3.70 -11.33 11.12
C ALA A 36 3.40 -10.27 12.20
N PRO A 37 3.02 -10.68 13.44
CA PRO A 37 2.40 -9.82 14.46
C PRO A 37 3.27 -8.73 15.14
N ALA A 38 4.38 -8.29 14.56
CA ALA A 38 5.31 -7.32 15.19
C ALA A 38 5.16 -5.86 14.69
N THR A 39 3.98 -5.48 14.18
CA THR A 39 3.70 -4.19 13.54
C THR A 39 2.37 -3.56 13.99
N ASP A 40 2.16 -3.54 15.30
CA ASP A 40 0.97 -2.97 15.96
C ASP A 40 0.58 -1.57 15.49
N ARG A 41 1.57 -0.72 15.15
CA ARG A 41 1.29 0.64 14.68
C ARG A 41 0.53 0.69 13.35
N TYR A 42 0.82 -0.23 12.43
CA TYR A 42 0.14 -0.31 11.14
C TYR A 42 -1.26 -0.89 11.30
N ARG A 43 -1.40 -1.96 12.09
CA ARG A 43 -2.69 -2.57 12.43
C ARG A 43 -3.64 -1.55 13.05
N LYS A 44 -3.21 -0.85 14.12
CA LYS A 44 -4.01 0.17 14.79
C LYS A 44 -4.44 1.30 13.85
N ALA A 45 -3.56 1.71 12.94
CA ALA A 45 -3.87 2.74 11.96
C ALA A 45 -4.93 2.27 10.94
N LEU A 46 -4.85 1.02 10.48
CA LEU A 46 -5.82 0.42 9.55
C LEU A 46 -7.16 0.08 10.22
N GLU A 47 -7.17 -0.22 11.52
CA GLU A 47 -8.41 -0.42 12.28
C GLU A 47 -9.13 0.90 12.56
N LYS A 48 -8.38 1.98 12.78
CA LYS A 48 -8.95 3.32 12.99
C LYS A 48 -9.58 3.92 11.73
N ASN A 49 -9.16 3.49 10.53
CA ASN A 49 -9.67 4.01 9.27
C ASN A 49 -10.16 2.87 8.35
N ALA A 50 -11.44 2.92 7.98
CA ALA A 50 -12.04 1.93 7.08
C ALA A 50 -11.54 2.07 5.64
N GLU A 51 -11.07 3.27 5.25
CA GLU A 51 -10.56 3.54 3.91
C GLU A 51 -9.03 3.45 3.85
N TRP A 52 -8.52 3.12 2.66
CA TRP A 52 -7.08 3.14 2.42
C TRP A 52 -6.60 4.59 2.23
N ASP A 53 -5.61 4.99 3.02
CA ASP A 53 -4.95 6.27 2.87
C ASP A 53 -3.57 6.08 2.21
N PRO A 54 -3.39 6.50 0.94
CA PRO A 54 -2.11 6.39 0.27
C PRO A 54 -1.04 7.29 0.91
N TYR A 55 -1.39 8.43 1.50
CA TYR A 55 -0.41 9.29 2.17
C TYR A 55 0.16 8.60 3.40
N ARG A 56 -0.69 7.87 4.13
CA ARG A 56 -0.28 7.12 5.31
C ARG A 56 0.78 6.06 4.99
N MET A 57 0.63 5.33 3.88
CA MET A 57 1.65 4.38 3.44
C MET A 57 2.96 5.07 3.02
N ILE A 58 2.90 6.28 2.43
CA ILE A 58 4.10 7.06 2.13
C ILE A 58 4.81 7.46 3.43
N ASP A 59 4.07 7.91 4.43
CA ASP A 59 4.62 8.25 5.75
C ASP A 59 5.29 7.04 6.39
N TRP A 60 4.65 5.86 6.37
CA TRP A 60 5.25 4.61 6.85
C TRP A 60 6.55 4.27 6.13
N CYS A 61 6.62 4.50 4.82
CA CYS A 61 7.85 4.30 4.05
C CYS A 61 8.98 5.28 4.42
N SER A 62 8.65 6.45 4.96
CA SER A 62 9.63 7.42 5.46
C SER A 62 10.05 7.17 6.91
N GLU A 63 9.18 6.53 7.70
CA GLU A 63 9.36 6.28 9.12
C GLU A 63 9.85 4.86 9.44
N ALA A 64 9.88 3.96 8.45
CA ALA A 64 10.31 2.58 8.67
C ALA A 64 11.80 2.54 9.00
N ALA A 65 12.14 2.06 10.19
CA ALA A 65 13.51 1.98 10.68
C ALA A 65 14.00 0.54 10.80
N GLU A 66 13.07 -0.41 10.99
CA GLU A 66 13.41 -1.80 11.25
C GLU A 66 13.17 -2.69 10.03
N GLU A 67 14.02 -3.71 9.81
CA GLU A 67 13.94 -4.58 8.64
C GLU A 67 12.56 -5.24 8.50
N ARG A 68 11.90 -5.60 9.60
CA ARG A 68 10.55 -6.16 9.57
C ARG A 68 9.50 -5.19 9.01
N GLU A 69 9.64 -3.90 9.29
CA GLU A 69 8.75 -2.87 8.77
C GLU A 69 8.99 -2.65 7.29
N VAL A 70 10.26 -2.64 6.90
CA VAL A 70 10.68 -2.56 5.50
C VAL A 70 10.17 -3.77 4.71
N ALA A 71 10.24 -4.98 5.27
CA ALA A 71 9.73 -6.21 4.68
C ALA A 71 8.21 -6.17 4.49
N PHE A 72 7.46 -5.76 5.52
CA PHE A 72 6.02 -5.56 5.42
C PHE A 72 5.65 -4.56 4.31
N LEU A 73 6.30 -3.38 4.28
CA LEU A 73 6.02 -2.34 3.28
C LEU A 73 6.42 -2.78 1.87
N ARG A 74 7.46 -3.60 1.73
CA ARG A 74 7.84 -4.22 0.44
C ARG A 74 6.78 -5.20 -0.04
N ALA A 75 6.31 -6.11 0.82
CA ALA A 75 5.27 -7.07 0.48
C ALA A 75 3.98 -6.35 0.06
N LEU A 76 3.57 -5.36 0.84
CA LEU A 76 2.40 -4.55 0.55
C LEU A 76 2.54 -3.76 -0.77
N GLN A 77 3.72 -3.19 -1.04
CA GLN A 77 3.98 -2.50 -2.31
C GLN A 77 3.96 -3.46 -3.51
N ALA A 78 4.45 -4.70 -3.36
CA ALA A 78 4.38 -5.70 -4.41
C ALA A 78 2.92 -6.04 -4.76
N ILE A 79 2.06 -6.21 -3.75
CA ILE A 79 0.62 -6.42 -3.93
C ILE A 79 -0.02 -5.21 -4.62
N GLU A 80 0.33 -3.98 -4.23
CA GLU A 80 -0.16 -2.77 -4.88
C GLU A 80 0.21 -2.74 -6.37
N ILE A 81 1.48 -2.99 -6.71
CA ILE A 81 1.97 -2.99 -8.10
C ILE A 81 1.26 -4.08 -8.93
N GLN A 82 1.10 -5.28 -8.37
CA GLN A 82 0.39 -6.37 -9.04
C GLN A 82 -1.07 -6.01 -9.27
N GLY A 83 -1.76 -5.49 -8.25
CA GLY A 83 -3.16 -5.07 -8.35
C GLY A 83 -3.37 -3.96 -9.37
N LEU A 84 -2.47 -2.96 -9.41
CA LEU A 84 -2.49 -1.92 -10.45
C LEU A 84 -2.26 -2.53 -11.84
N THR A 85 -1.30 -3.45 -11.98
CA THR A 85 -1.02 -4.13 -13.25
C THR A 85 -2.25 -4.89 -13.75
N TYR A 86 -2.90 -5.67 -12.88
CA TYR A 86 -4.13 -6.39 -13.23
C TYR A 86 -5.28 -5.45 -13.59
N TYR A 87 -5.47 -4.37 -12.83
CA TYR A 87 -6.45 -3.35 -13.16
C TYR A 87 -6.23 -2.76 -14.56
N TRP A 88 -4.98 -2.47 -14.94
CA TRP A 88 -4.66 -1.96 -16.27
C TRP A 88 -4.86 -3.01 -17.38
N LEU A 89 -4.45 -4.26 -17.15
CA LEU A 89 -4.64 -5.34 -18.12
C LEU A 89 -6.13 -5.59 -18.39
N ASP A 90 -6.95 -5.64 -17.34
CA ASP A 90 -8.41 -5.80 -17.47
C ASP A 90 -9.03 -4.69 -18.31
N ARG A 91 -8.64 -3.43 -18.04
CA ARG A 91 -9.14 -2.27 -18.80
C ARG A 91 -8.67 -2.25 -20.25
N ALA A 92 -7.52 -2.83 -20.53
CA ALA A 92 -6.99 -2.99 -21.88
C ALA A 92 -7.55 -4.22 -22.62
N GLY A 93 -8.34 -5.07 -21.94
CA GLY A 93 -8.82 -6.33 -22.51
C GLY A 93 -7.71 -7.37 -22.72
N LEU A 94 -6.62 -7.26 -21.96
CA LEU A 94 -5.45 -8.15 -22.02
C LEU A 94 -5.53 -9.24 -20.95
N PRO A 95 -5.00 -10.46 -21.21
CA PRO A 95 -4.96 -11.51 -20.21
C PRO A 95 -4.04 -11.15 -19.05
N ARG A 96 -4.40 -11.60 -17.84
CA ARG A 96 -3.51 -11.54 -16.68
C ARG A 96 -2.47 -12.67 -16.77
N PRO A 97 -1.21 -12.43 -16.40
CA PRO A 97 -0.19 -13.46 -16.26
C PRO A 97 -0.50 -14.44 -15.13
#